data_AF-A0A959GKC8-F1
#
_entry.id   AF-A0A959GKC8-F1
#
_cell.length_a   1.000
_cell.length_b   1.000
_cell.length_c   1.000
_cell.angle_alpha   90.00
_cell.angle_beta   90.00
_cell.angle_gamma   90.00
#
_symmetry.space_group_name_H-M   'P 1'
#
loop_
_entity.id
_entity.type
_entity.pdbx_description
1 polymer ?
#
loop_
_entity_poly.entity_id
_entity_poly.type
_entity_poly.pdbx_seq_one_letter_code
_entity_poly.pdbx_strand_id
1 'polypeptide(L)'
;MKYFSDRLPGLAKDLTQEYGKSYSEKNLRRIMQFSKAFPGPQIVASLTRQLSWTHFTLLIPLKTDLERDFYAQMCRIEKWSVRTPGLRFPGAAETHDHRRAGL
;
A
#
# COMPACT_ATOMS: atom_id res chain seq x y z
N MET A 1 -10.56 -10.52 11.68
CA MET A 1 -9.24 -9.88 11.40
C MET A 1 -8.39 -9.63 12.67
N LYS A 2 -8.96 -9.38 13.87
CA LYS A 2 -8.19 -9.06 15.10
C LYS A 2 -7.15 -10.12 15.49
N TYR A 3 -7.53 -11.40 15.47
CA TYR A 3 -6.64 -12.53 15.80
C TYR A 3 -5.37 -12.64 14.93
N PHE A 4 -5.46 -12.30 13.63
CA PHE A 4 -4.30 -12.36 12.74
C PHE A 4 -3.32 -11.21 12.99
N SER A 5 -3.83 -10.03 13.39
CA SER A 5 -3.02 -8.87 13.76
C SER A 5 -2.13 -9.17 14.98
N ASP A 6 -2.67 -9.87 15.97
CA ASP A 6 -1.96 -10.12 17.24
C ASP A 6 -0.80 -11.12 17.08
N ARG A 7 -0.91 -12.03 16.11
CA ARG A 7 0.15 -13.00 15.78
C ARG A 7 1.17 -12.49 14.76
N LEU A 8 0.90 -11.35 14.14
CA LEU A 8 1.69 -10.82 13.05
C LEU A 8 3.16 -10.54 13.42
N PRO A 9 3.51 -10.02 14.62
CA PRO A 9 4.92 -9.80 14.97
C PRO A 9 5.73 -11.10 15.03
N GLY A 10 5.15 -12.16 15.61
CA GLY A 10 5.79 -13.48 15.67
C GLY A 10 5.99 -14.08 14.29
N LEU A 11 4.92 -14.09 13.48
CA LEU A 11 4.98 -14.58 12.10
C LEU A 11 5.96 -13.78 11.24
N ALA A 12 6.00 -12.46 11.39
CA ALA A 12 6.94 -11.60 10.68
C ALA A 12 8.38 -11.95 11.02
N LYS A 13 8.68 -12.22 12.29
CA LYS A 13 10.02 -12.62 12.74
C LYS A 13 10.44 -13.93 12.06
N ASP A 14 9.59 -14.94 12.13
CA ASP A 14 9.88 -16.27 11.59
C ASP A 14 10.07 -16.21 10.05
N LEU A 15 9.14 -15.56 9.35
CA LEU A 15 9.23 -15.41 7.90
C LEU A 15 10.40 -14.52 7.45
N THR A 16 10.74 -13.49 8.23
CA THR A 16 11.91 -12.66 7.92
C THR A 16 13.20 -13.45 8.09
N GLN A 17 13.26 -14.35 9.07
CA GLN A 17 14.41 -15.21 9.29
C GLN A 17 14.59 -16.23 8.16
N GLU A 18 13.49 -16.82 7.69
CA GLU A 18 13.50 -17.89 6.68
C GLU A 18 13.58 -17.36 5.23
N TYR A 19 12.86 -16.26 4.93
CA TYR A 19 12.68 -15.74 3.57
C TYR A 19 13.21 -14.31 3.36
N GLY A 20 13.73 -13.68 4.41
CA GLY A 20 14.36 -12.36 4.34
C GLY A 20 13.42 -11.16 4.49
N LYS A 21 13.98 -9.95 4.33
CA LYS A 21 13.35 -8.67 4.71
C LYS A 21 12.02 -8.34 4.00
N SER A 22 11.74 -9.02 2.88
CA SER A 22 10.45 -8.92 2.18
C SER A 22 9.27 -9.35 3.05
N TYR A 23 9.51 -10.15 4.10
CA TYR A 23 8.48 -10.58 5.05
C TYR A 23 8.52 -9.84 6.39
N SER A 24 9.20 -8.69 6.44
CA SER A 24 9.16 -7.82 7.61
C SER A 24 7.73 -7.47 8.01
N GLU A 25 7.54 -7.22 9.30
CA GLU A 25 6.24 -6.85 9.88
C GLU A 25 5.60 -5.69 9.11
N LYS A 26 6.40 -4.67 8.76
CA LYS A 26 5.96 -3.53 7.95
C LYS A 26 5.40 -3.95 6.59
N ASN A 27 6.04 -4.91 5.92
CA ASN A 27 5.58 -5.38 4.62
C ASN A 27 4.32 -6.24 4.74
N LEU A 28 4.24 -7.11 5.75
CA LEU A 28 3.03 -7.90 6.03
C LEU A 28 1.83 -7.01 6.37
N ARG A 29 2.03 -5.95 7.15
CA ARG A 29 0.98 -4.95 7.43
C ARG A 29 0.49 -4.27 6.15
N ARG A 30 1.40 -3.96 5.21
CA ARG A 30 1.02 -3.42 3.89
C ARG A 30 0.27 -4.43 3.04
N ILE A 31 0.65 -5.71 3.05
CA ILE A 31 -0.10 -6.78 2.36
C ILE A 31 -1.53 -6.88 2.93
N MET A 32 -1.70 -6.75 4.25
CA MET A 32 -3.03 -6.71 4.86
C MET A 32 -3.83 -5.47 4.51
N GLN A 33 -3.18 -4.30 4.39
CA GLN A 33 -3.86 -3.08 3.95
C GLN A 33 -4.24 -3.18 2.47
N PHE A 34 -3.36 -3.75 1.64
CA PHE A 34 -3.61 -4.02 0.24
C PHE A 34 -4.84 -4.90 0.03
N SER A 35 -4.98 -6.00 0.77
CA SER A 35 -6.15 -6.88 0.64
C SER A 35 -7.47 -6.19 1.03
N LYS A 36 -7.42 -5.20 1.91
CA LYS A 36 -8.58 -4.36 2.26
C LYS A 36 -8.85 -3.27 1.20
N ALA A 37 -7.79 -2.68 0.66
CA ALA A 37 -7.87 -1.61 -0.32
C ALA A 37 -8.20 -2.12 -1.74
N PHE A 38 -8.00 -3.41 -2.01
CA PHE A 38 -8.31 -3.99 -3.32
C PHE A 38 -9.03 -5.32 -3.14
N PRO A 39 -10.32 -5.30 -2.74
CA PRO A 39 -11.08 -6.53 -2.44
C PRO A 39 -11.45 -7.33 -3.70
N GLY A 40 -11.42 -6.72 -4.89
CA GLY A 40 -11.80 -7.34 -6.16
C GLY A 40 -10.66 -8.17 -6.78
N PRO A 41 -10.73 -9.52 -6.81
CA PRO A 41 -9.64 -10.36 -7.31
C PRO A 41 -9.34 -10.15 -8.80
N GLN A 42 -10.34 -9.82 -9.62
CA GLN A 42 -10.16 -9.49 -11.04
C GLN A 42 -9.34 -8.21 -11.23
N ILE A 43 -9.65 -7.18 -10.44
CA ILE A 43 -8.99 -5.87 -10.48
C ILE A 43 -7.53 -6.04 -10.05
N VAL A 44 -7.31 -6.76 -8.94
CA VAL A 44 -5.98 -7.10 -8.44
C VAL A 44 -5.18 -7.86 -9.48
N ALA A 45 -5.73 -8.92 -10.08
CA ALA A 45 -5.04 -9.72 -11.09
C ALA A 45 -4.66 -8.91 -12.33
N SER A 46 -5.46 -7.91 -12.70
CA SER A 46 -5.16 -7.02 -13.82
C SER A 46 -4.06 -6.02 -13.46
N LEU A 47 -4.16 -5.38 -12.30
CA LEU A 47 -3.20 -4.38 -11.85
C LEU A 47 -1.83 -4.98 -11.52
N THR A 48 -1.75 -6.17 -10.92
CA THR A 48 -0.46 -6.78 -10.54
C THR A 48 0.39 -7.22 -11.74
N ARG A 49 -0.23 -7.43 -12.92
CA ARG A 49 0.50 -7.67 -14.17
C ARG A 49 1.17 -6.41 -14.72
N GLN A 50 0.74 -5.24 -14.28
CA GLN A 50 1.15 -3.94 -14.84
C GLN A 50 1.90 -3.08 -13.83
N LEU A 51 1.62 -3.26 -12.53
CA LEU A 51 2.16 -2.47 -11.43
C LEU A 51 2.99 -3.36 -10.50
N SER A 52 4.20 -2.89 -10.17
CA SER A 52 5.04 -3.53 -9.16
C SER A 52 4.54 -3.25 -7.74
N TRP A 53 4.99 -4.05 -6.76
CA TRP A 53 4.65 -3.87 -5.35
C TRP A 53 4.89 -2.43 -4.85
N THR A 54 5.94 -1.77 -5.31
CA THR A 54 6.26 -0.40 -4.93
C THR A 54 5.17 0.60 -5.33
N HIS A 55 4.49 0.40 -6.47
CA HIS A 55 3.33 1.22 -6.84
C HIS A 55 2.19 1.02 -5.84
N PHE A 56 1.90 -0.23 -5.48
CA PHE A 56 0.87 -0.53 -4.48
C PHE A 56 1.20 0.08 -3.12
N THR A 57 2.47 0.12 -2.71
CA THR A 57 2.84 0.80 -1.45
C THR A 57 2.50 2.30 -1.44
N LEU A 58 2.41 2.94 -2.61
CA LEU A 58 2.00 4.32 -2.74
C LEU A 58 0.46 4.44 -2.82
N LEU A 59 -0.23 3.48 -3.44
CA LEU A 59 -1.69 3.49 -3.61
C LEU A 59 -2.45 3.10 -2.33
N ILE A 60 -1.91 2.19 -1.53
CA ILE A 60 -2.51 1.71 -0.27
C ILE A 60 -2.94 2.84 0.69
N PRO A 61 -2.14 3.90 0.93
CA PRO A 61 -2.53 4.98 1.86
C PRO A 61 -3.62 5.92 1.31
N LEU A 62 -4.05 5.81 0.05
CA LEU A 62 -5.10 6.65 -0.52
C LEU A 62 -6.45 6.34 0.14
N LYS A 63 -7.15 7.40 0.57
CA LYS A 63 -8.32 7.31 1.45
C LYS A 63 -9.54 6.76 0.71
N THR A 64 -9.77 7.20 -0.51
CA THR A 64 -10.96 6.82 -1.29
C THR A 64 -10.65 5.75 -2.33
N ASP A 65 -11.63 4.91 -2.64
CA ASP A 65 -11.52 3.95 -3.74
C ASP A 65 -11.34 4.66 -5.08
N LEU A 66 -12.02 5.81 -5.27
CA LEU A 66 -11.91 6.64 -6.47
C LEU A 66 -10.48 7.14 -6.72
N GLU A 67 -9.81 7.67 -5.69
CA GLU A 67 -8.41 8.09 -5.80
C GLU A 67 -7.51 6.92 -6.16
N ARG A 68 -7.72 5.75 -5.52
CA ARG A 68 -6.95 4.53 -5.82
C ARG A 68 -7.10 4.11 -7.26
N ASP A 69 -8.33 4.06 -7.77
CA ASP A 69 -8.61 3.66 -9.13
C ASP A 69 -8.04 4.67 -10.13
N PHE A 70 -8.24 5.97 -9.92
CA PHE A 70 -7.70 7.02 -10.77
C PHE A 70 -6.18 6.91 -10.91
N TYR A 71 -5.47 6.86 -9.78
CA TYR A 71 -4.01 6.80 -9.81
C TYR A 71 -3.47 5.45 -10.30
N ALA A 72 -4.17 4.34 -10.03
CA ALA A 72 -3.82 3.03 -10.61
C ALA A 72 -3.94 3.05 -12.14
N GLN A 73 -4.98 3.67 -12.69
CA GLN A 73 -5.14 3.84 -14.14
C GLN A 73 -4.05 4.75 -14.73
N MET A 74 -3.73 5.86 -14.07
CA MET A 74 -2.64 6.75 -14.51
C MET A 74 -1.29 6.03 -14.53
N CYS A 75 -0.97 5.23 -13.49
CA CYS A 75 0.26 4.43 -13.47
C CYS A 75 0.32 3.43 -14.64
N ARG A 76 -0.82 2.80 -14.96
CA ARG A 76 -0.94 1.84 -16.06
C ARG A 76 -0.75 2.51 -17.43
N ILE A 77 -1.46 3.61 -17.69
CA ILE A 77 -1.55 4.24 -19.01
C ILE A 77 -0.27 5.01 -19.32
N GLU A 78 0.19 5.83 -18.38
CA GLU A 78 1.32 6.73 -18.58
C GLU A 78 2.68 6.09 -18.24
N LYS A 79 2.68 4.80 -17.85
CA LYS A 79 3.86 4.06 -17.36
C LYS A 79 4.63 4.83 -16.29
N TRP A 80 3.94 5.61 -15.46
CA TRP A 80 4.59 6.40 -14.42
C TRP A 80 5.36 5.48 -13.49
N SER A 81 6.68 5.66 -13.45
CA SER A 81 7.51 5.00 -12.47
C SER A 81 7.20 5.52 -11.08
N VAL A 82 7.52 4.73 -10.04
CA VAL A 82 7.44 5.18 -8.64
C VAL A 82 8.28 6.44 -8.31
N ARG A 83 9.15 6.87 -9.23
CA ARG A 83 9.97 8.08 -9.13
C ARG A 83 9.42 9.25 -9.92
N THR A 84 8.33 9.07 -10.66
CA THR A 84 7.68 10.17 -11.40
C THR A 84 7.23 11.23 -10.40
N PRO A 85 7.66 12.49 -10.54
CA PRO A 85 7.35 13.55 -9.58
C PRO A 85 5.86 13.72 -9.28
N GLY A 86 4.99 13.47 -10.27
CA GLY A 86 3.51 13.53 -10.12
C GLY A 86 2.88 12.37 -9.35
N LEU A 87 3.62 11.30 -9.03
CA LEU A 87 3.13 10.18 -8.22
C LEU A 87 3.30 10.42 -6.71
N ARG A 88 3.85 11.57 -6.31
CA ARG A 88 3.74 12.06 -4.93
C ARG A 88 2.31 12.54 -4.74
N PHE A 89 1.43 11.62 -4.35
CA PHE A 89 0.02 11.89 -4.16
C PHE A 89 -0.17 13.05 -3.15
N PRO A 90 -0.89 14.13 -3.52
CA PRO A 90 -1.06 15.29 -2.64
C PRO A 90 -1.69 14.92 -1.28
N GLY A 91 -2.47 13.84 -1.18
CA GLY A 91 -3.09 13.38 0.07
C GLY A 91 -2.25 12.47 0.97
N ALA A 92 -1.06 12.01 0.55
CA ALA A 92 -0.23 11.10 1.36
C ALA A 92 0.57 11.82 2.47
N ALA A 93 0.83 13.12 2.30
CA ALA A 93 1.58 13.95 3.26
C ALA A 93 0.73 14.56 4.38
N GLU A 94 -0.60 14.53 4.26
CA GLU A 94 -1.50 15.31 5.13
C GLU A 94 -2.12 14.51 6.30
N THR A 95 -1.74 13.25 6.52
CA THR A 95 -2.39 12.39 7.53
C THR A 95 -1.64 12.22 8.84
N HIS A 96 -0.64 13.05 9.12
CA HIS A 96 0.06 13.07 10.41
C HIS A 96 0.37 14.49 10.92
N ASP A 97 -0.57 15.42 10.80
CA ASP A 97 -0.55 16.62 11.65
C ASP A 97 -1.95 17.07 12.06
N HIS A 98 -2.47 16.45 13.12
CA HIS A 98 -3.53 17.04 13.95
C HIS A 98 -2.96 17.50 15.30
N ARG A 99 -1.68 17.89 15.35
CA ARG A 99 -1.04 18.42 16.56
C ARG A 99 -0.40 19.80 16.35
N ARG A 100 -0.94 20.63 15.46
CA ARG A 100 -0.73 22.10 15.51
C ARG A 100 -1.95 22.86 14.99
N ALA A 101 -2.97 22.98 15.83
CA ALA A 101 -3.92 24.10 15.77
C ALA A 101 -4.39 24.36 17.21
N GLY A 102 -3.67 25.26 17.86
CA GLY A 102 -3.82 25.64 19.25
C GLY A 102 -2.95 26.86 19.53
N LEU A 103 -3.23 27.93 18.79
CA LEU A 103 -2.98 29.33 19.14
C LEU A 103 -4.14 30.13 18.55
#